data_AF-R7YXC5-F1
#
_entry.id   AF-R7YXC5-F1
#
_cell.length_a   1.000
_cell.length_b   1.000
_cell.length_c   1.000
_cell.angle_alpha   90.00
_cell.angle_beta   90.00
_cell.angle_gamma   90.00
#
_symmetry.space_group_name_H-M   'P 1'
#
loop_
_entity.id
_entity.type
_entity.pdbx_description
1 polymer ?
#
loop_
_entity_poly.entity_id
_entity_poly.type
_entity_poly.pdbx_seq_one_letter_code
_entity_poly.pdbx_strand_id
1 'polypeptide(L)'
;MSSESTPESIAALAADWCGRGSHVEFETNETVPLREERFLGYGVNGGVWETACQGIKLAWKRRYCRGLIGPQERKEIEVLKKLSHHHIIQLVGTYSHRQFLGLLLWPVAVCDLGVFFEDFELFTFKYLEGSESEKLGSHFQGMLDRFDQLSIGTTRYGNRSISLLLQCFGCLAQAVAYLHNERIRHKDLKPSNILLYHDGLRLTDFGTSTDFSALTVSVTDNGERGTPKYFAPEVAAFQPNGRAADIFSLGDKWCGLIAGVEPLAVHLLAEIKLMLAIEPEKRPAAEQLVEHLTVITCFKPSRRPSTRGTAVLFGPCCTKAITTLSSAAVAVDGLKKELESVTKALELARRDAKLARDDANALRTQNAELVNKLAQTRTYADNLGSAFTEG
;
A
#
# COMPACT_ATOMS: atom_id res chain seq x y z
N MET A 1 -5.39 -30.78 -7.45
CA MET A 1 -4.87 -29.99 -8.59
C MET A 1 -5.91 -28.92 -8.88
N SER A 2 -5.72 -27.71 -8.35
CA SER A 2 -6.56 -26.56 -8.70
C SER A 2 -6.26 -26.20 -10.15
N SER A 3 -7.27 -26.27 -11.02
CA SER A 3 -7.17 -25.75 -12.38
C SER A 3 -6.82 -24.26 -12.30
N GLU A 4 -5.64 -23.87 -12.75
CA GLU A 4 -5.31 -22.46 -12.92
C GLU A 4 -6.34 -21.82 -13.85
N SER A 5 -6.99 -20.76 -13.38
CA SER A 5 -7.97 -20.01 -14.17
C SER A 5 -7.23 -19.30 -15.32
N THR A 6 -7.58 -19.61 -16.57
CA THR A 6 -7.02 -18.91 -17.74
C THR A 6 -7.83 -17.63 -18.03
N PRO A 7 -7.25 -16.63 -18.71
CA PRO A 7 -7.99 -15.44 -19.12
C PRO A 7 -9.26 -15.76 -19.92
N GLU A 8 -9.23 -16.81 -20.74
CA GLU A 8 -10.38 -17.27 -21.52
C GLU A 8 -11.49 -17.83 -20.64
N SER A 9 -11.14 -18.60 -19.59
CA SER A 9 -12.16 -19.14 -18.68
C SER A 9 -12.81 -18.05 -17.84
N ILE A 10 -12.05 -17.02 -17.45
CA ILE A 10 -12.59 -15.83 -16.79
C ILE A 10 -13.50 -15.02 -17.73
N ALA A 11 -13.11 -14.83 -18.99
CA ALA A 11 -13.94 -14.12 -19.97
C ALA A 11 -15.24 -14.87 -20.27
N ALA A 12 -15.19 -16.19 -20.42
CA ALA A 12 -16.38 -17.03 -20.60
C ALA A 12 -17.31 -16.94 -19.38
N LEU A 13 -16.74 -17.00 -18.17
CA LEU A 13 -17.51 -16.84 -16.94
C LEU A 13 -18.10 -15.44 -16.81
N ALA A 14 -17.39 -14.40 -17.27
CA ALA A 14 -17.89 -13.02 -17.23
C ALA A 14 -19.03 -12.76 -18.22
N ALA A 15 -19.07 -13.51 -19.33
CA ALA A 15 -20.17 -13.46 -20.28
C ALA A 15 -21.45 -14.08 -19.67
N ASP A 16 -21.30 -15.19 -18.94
CA ASP A 16 -22.44 -15.90 -18.36
C ASP A 16 -22.07 -16.73 -17.12
N TRP A 17 -22.11 -16.10 -15.94
CA TRP A 17 -21.65 -16.75 -14.71
C TRP A 17 -22.66 -17.76 -14.14
N CYS A 18 -23.94 -17.69 -14.56
CA CYS A 18 -25.00 -18.58 -14.06
C CYS A 18 -26.09 -18.98 -15.08
N GLY A 19 -25.84 -18.88 -16.39
CA GLY A 19 -26.83 -19.22 -17.42
C GLY A 19 -27.82 -18.10 -17.77
N ARG A 20 -27.60 -16.88 -17.25
CA ARG A 20 -28.53 -15.73 -17.33
C ARG A 20 -27.83 -14.42 -17.72
N GLY A 21 -26.56 -14.47 -18.15
CA GLY A 21 -25.75 -13.32 -18.55
C GLY A 21 -24.91 -12.72 -17.42
N SER A 22 -24.37 -11.52 -17.67
CA SER A 22 -23.41 -10.86 -16.78
C SER A 22 -24.05 -10.07 -15.62
N HIS A 23 -25.31 -9.67 -15.75
CA HIS A 23 -26.14 -9.14 -14.66
C HIS A 23 -27.43 -9.94 -14.54
N VAL A 24 -27.80 -10.33 -13.31
CA VAL A 24 -28.99 -11.15 -13.06
C VAL A 24 -29.86 -10.53 -11.98
N GLU A 25 -31.15 -10.40 -12.27
CA GLU A 25 -32.14 -9.99 -11.28
C GLU A 25 -32.84 -11.26 -10.76
N PHE A 26 -32.61 -11.58 -9.49
CA PHE A 26 -33.24 -12.72 -8.83
C PHE A 26 -34.56 -12.30 -8.19
N GLU A 27 -35.60 -13.11 -8.39
CA GLU A 27 -36.88 -12.91 -7.72
C GLU A 27 -36.75 -13.15 -6.21
N THR A 28 -37.71 -12.64 -5.43
CA THR A 28 -37.65 -12.69 -3.95
C THR A 28 -37.62 -14.12 -3.39
N ASN A 29 -38.22 -15.07 -4.10
CA ASN A 29 -38.29 -16.49 -3.78
C ASN A 29 -37.13 -17.31 -4.40
N GLU A 30 -36.35 -16.74 -5.31
CA GLU A 30 -35.21 -17.41 -5.90
C GLU A 30 -34.03 -17.47 -4.92
N THR A 31 -33.20 -18.51 -5.08
CA THR A 31 -31.93 -18.61 -4.37
C THR A 31 -30.82 -18.22 -5.33
N VAL A 32 -29.93 -17.34 -4.86
CA VAL A 32 -28.71 -17.00 -5.60
C VAL A 32 -27.81 -18.25 -5.59
N PRO A 33 -27.34 -18.76 -6.74
CA PRO A 33 -26.60 -20.02 -6.84
C PRO A 33 -25.13 -19.86 -6.42
N LEU A 34 -24.89 -19.21 -5.29
CA LEU A 34 -23.58 -18.93 -4.72
C LEU A 34 -23.53 -19.45 -3.28
N ARG A 35 -22.36 -19.93 -2.86
CA ARG A 35 -22.12 -20.39 -1.49
C ARG A 35 -21.09 -19.49 -0.83
N GLU A 36 -21.32 -19.16 0.43
CA GLU A 36 -20.33 -18.49 1.26
C GLU A 36 -19.28 -19.51 1.69
N GLU A 37 -18.04 -19.33 1.23
CA GLU A 37 -16.90 -20.13 1.68
C GLU A 37 -16.13 -19.33 2.75
N ARG A 38 -14.88 -18.95 2.47
CA ARG A 38 -14.03 -18.19 3.39
C ARG A 38 -14.46 -16.74 3.45
N PHE A 39 -14.59 -16.16 4.64
CA PHE A 39 -14.76 -14.72 4.81
C PHE A 39 -13.46 -13.99 4.47
N LEU A 40 -13.52 -12.99 3.59
CA LEU A 40 -12.36 -12.23 3.10
C LEU A 40 -12.26 -10.84 3.74
N GLY A 41 -13.37 -10.26 4.20
CA GLY A 41 -13.37 -8.96 4.85
C GLY A 41 -14.69 -8.21 4.71
N TYR A 42 -14.68 -6.94 5.10
CA TYR A 42 -15.84 -6.05 5.03
C TYR A 42 -15.66 -5.02 3.91
N GLY A 43 -16.72 -4.76 3.16
CA GLY A 43 -16.88 -3.57 2.32
C GLY A 43 -17.80 -2.55 2.99
N VAL A 44 -17.96 -1.38 2.35
CA VAL A 44 -18.64 -0.19 2.91
C VAL A 44 -20.08 -0.44 3.39
N ASN A 45 -20.76 -1.51 2.95
CA ASN A 45 -22.11 -1.87 3.43
C ASN A 45 -22.38 -3.39 3.33
N GLY A 46 -21.40 -4.23 3.65
CA GLY A 46 -21.59 -5.68 3.72
C GLY A 46 -20.28 -6.45 3.66
N GLY A 47 -20.36 -7.78 3.63
CA GLY A 47 -19.19 -8.65 3.64
C GLY A 47 -18.67 -8.98 2.24
N VAL A 48 -17.46 -9.52 2.23
CA VAL A 48 -16.82 -10.13 1.08
C VAL A 48 -16.48 -11.56 1.46
N TRP A 49 -16.91 -12.52 0.65
CA TRP A 49 -16.65 -13.94 0.84
C TRP A 49 -15.98 -14.52 -0.38
N GLU A 50 -15.23 -15.59 -0.21
CA GLU A 50 -14.84 -16.47 -1.28
C GLU A 50 -16.06 -17.29 -1.74
N THR A 51 -16.17 -17.51 -3.03
CA THR A 51 -17.16 -18.40 -3.64
C THR A 51 -16.54 -19.09 -4.85
N ALA A 52 -17.17 -20.16 -5.33
CA ALA A 52 -16.74 -20.87 -6.52
C ALA A 52 -17.86 -20.89 -7.57
N CYS A 53 -17.55 -20.42 -8.77
CA CYS A 53 -18.43 -20.49 -9.93
C CYS A 53 -17.73 -21.29 -11.03
N GLN A 54 -18.36 -22.38 -11.49
CA GLN A 54 -17.80 -23.24 -12.54
C GLN A 54 -16.34 -23.70 -12.25
N GLY A 55 -16.02 -23.94 -10.98
CA GLY A 55 -14.68 -24.34 -10.52
C GLY A 55 -13.68 -23.19 -10.34
N ILE A 56 -14.06 -21.95 -10.65
CA ILE A 56 -13.23 -20.76 -10.51
C ILE A 56 -13.56 -20.03 -9.21
N LYS A 57 -12.54 -19.73 -8.42
CA LYS A 57 -12.67 -18.97 -7.18
C LYS A 57 -12.85 -17.48 -7.46
N LEU A 58 -13.87 -16.89 -6.84
CA LEU A 58 -14.24 -15.47 -6.97
C LEU A 58 -14.42 -14.84 -5.60
N ALA A 59 -14.13 -13.55 -5.51
CA ALA A 59 -14.48 -12.73 -4.36
C ALA A 59 -15.91 -12.20 -4.56
N TRP A 60 -16.81 -12.60 -3.69
CA TRP A 60 -18.21 -12.25 -3.68
C TRP A 60 -18.47 -11.13 -2.68
N LYS A 61 -18.58 -9.89 -3.18
CA LYS A 61 -18.91 -8.70 -2.40
C LYS A 61 -20.43 -8.53 -2.39
N ARG A 62 -21.05 -8.61 -1.21
CA ARG A 62 -22.49 -8.35 -1.04
C ARG A 62 -22.69 -7.00 -0.40
N ARG A 63 -23.45 -6.12 -1.03
CA ARG A 63 -23.77 -4.79 -0.51
C ARG A 63 -25.25 -4.71 -0.21
N TYR A 64 -25.58 -4.30 1.00
CA TYR A 64 -26.94 -3.95 1.38
C TYR A 64 -27.28 -2.54 0.89
N CYS A 65 -28.42 -2.41 0.22
CA CYS A 65 -28.98 -1.17 -0.28
C CYS A 65 -30.19 -0.80 0.58
N ARG A 66 -30.14 0.34 1.27
CA ARG A 66 -31.25 0.81 2.13
C ARG A 66 -32.53 1.12 1.33
N GLY A 67 -32.38 1.53 0.07
CA GLY A 67 -33.48 1.85 -0.84
C GLY A 67 -33.47 0.98 -2.11
N LEU A 68 -34.19 1.43 -3.12
CA LEU A 68 -34.18 0.82 -4.45
C LEU A 68 -32.76 0.87 -5.04
N ILE A 69 -32.35 -0.21 -5.72
CA ILE A 69 -31.04 -0.31 -6.37
C ILE A 69 -31.06 0.59 -7.62
N GLY A 70 -30.56 1.81 -7.46
CA GLY A 70 -30.57 2.84 -8.50
C GLY A 70 -29.18 3.10 -9.11
N PRO A 71 -29.06 4.20 -9.87
CA PRO A 71 -27.79 4.60 -10.50
C PRO A 71 -26.66 4.82 -9.50
N GLN A 72 -26.96 5.31 -8.29
CA GLN A 72 -25.95 5.56 -7.27
C GLN A 72 -25.37 4.25 -6.70
N GLU A 73 -26.21 3.25 -6.47
CA GLU A 73 -25.81 1.92 -6.03
C GLU A 73 -25.02 1.18 -7.12
N ARG A 74 -25.42 1.37 -8.40
CA ARG A 74 -24.77 0.75 -9.56
C ARG A 74 -23.51 1.48 -10.04
N LYS A 75 -23.15 2.64 -9.46
CA LYS A 75 -21.99 3.44 -9.87
C LYS A 75 -20.69 2.64 -9.93
N GLU A 76 -20.41 1.83 -8.91
CA GLU A 76 -19.21 0.97 -8.85
C GLU A 76 -19.17 -0.04 -10.01
N ILE A 77 -20.33 -0.62 -10.36
CA ILE A 77 -20.47 -1.57 -11.46
C ILE A 77 -20.18 -0.88 -12.80
N GLU A 78 -20.75 0.30 -13.01
CA GLU A 78 -20.57 1.06 -14.26
C GLU A 78 -19.13 1.54 -14.46
N VAL A 79 -18.43 1.88 -13.37
CA VAL A 79 -16.99 2.15 -13.42
C VAL A 79 -16.20 0.89 -13.76
N LEU A 80 -16.42 -0.21 -13.03
CA LEU A 80 -15.68 -1.46 -13.21
C LEU A 80 -15.86 -2.08 -14.61
N LYS A 81 -17.04 -1.93 -15.24
CA LYS A 81 -17.27 -2.40 -16.62
C LYS A 81 -16.40 -1.71 -17.67
N LYS A 82 -15.97 -0.48 -17.42
CA LYS A 82 -15.12 0.30 -18.35
C LYS A 82 -13.63 -0.02 -18.21
N LEU A 83 -13.24 -0.56 -17.06
CA LEU A 83 -11.85 -0.75 -16.70
C LEU A 83 -11.37 -2.13 -17.15
N SER A 84 -10.30 -2.15 -17.94
CA SER A 84 -9.60 -3.37 -18.34
C SER A 84 -8.10 -3.14 -18.21
N HIS A 85 -7.57 -3.50 -17.04
CA HIS A 85 -6.16 -3.33 -16.74
C HIS A 85 -5.69 -4.43 -15.78
N HIS A 86 -4.46 -4.93 -16.00
CA HIS A 86 -3.91 -6.00 -15.20
C HIS A 86 -3.91 -5.65 -13.70
N HIS A 87 -3.61 -4.41 -13.31
CA HIS A 87 -3.58 -3.98 -11.91
C HIS A 87 -4.93 -3.52 -11.32
N ILE A 88 -6.06 -3.83 -11.96
CA ILE A 88 -7.40 -3.47 -11.48
C ILE A 88 -8.20 -4.75 -11.26
N ILE A 89 -8.98 -4.82 -10.18
CA ILE A 89 -9.85 -5.96 -9.92
C ILE A 89 -10.85 -6.13 -11.07
N GLN A 90 -11.01 -7.35 -11.58
CA GLN A 90 -11.92 -7.62 -12.67
C GLN A 90 -13.32 -7.93 -12.14
N LEU A 91 -14.33 -7.25 -12.68
CA LEU A 91 -15.72 -7.59 -12.46
C LEU A 91 -16.12 -8.74 -13.39
N VAL A 92 -16.47 -9.88 -12.82
CA VAL A 92 -16.93 -11.07 -13.54
C VAL A 92 -18.44 -11.02 -13.73
N GLY A 93 -19.18 -10.73 -12.67
CA GLY A 93 -20.63 -10.80 -12.70
C GLY A 93 -21.28 -9.95 -11.63
N THR A 94 -22.55 -9.68 -11.81
CA THR A 94 -23.34 -8.90 -10.87
C THR A 94 -24.74 -9.48 -10.73
N TYR A 95 -25.38 -9.21 -9.61
CA TYR A 95 -26.79 -9.52 -9.45
C TYR A 95 -27.49 -8.59 -8.47
N SER A 96 -28.80 -8.49 -8.59
CA SER A 96 -29.66 -7.93 -7.54
C SER A 96 -30.58 -9.02 -6.99
N HIS A 97 -30.69 -9.08 -5.67
CA HIS A 97 -31.63 -9.96 -4.99
C HIS A 97 -32.16 -9.25 -3.75
N ARG A 98 -33.47 -8.93 -3.74
CA ARG A 98 -34.10 -8.10 -2.70
C ARG A 98 -33.36 -6.77 -2.53
N GLN A 99 -32.88 -6.47 -1.33
CA GLN A 99 -32.09 -5.27 -1.00
C GLN A 99 -30.58 -5.48 -1.13
N PHE A 100 -30.13 -6.56 -1.78
CA PHE A 100 -28.71 -6.84 -1.96
C PHE A 100 -28.28 -6.67 -3.41
N LEU A 101 -27.18 -5.94 -3.59
CA LEU A 101 -26.42 -5.89 -4.83
C LEU A 101 -25.15 -6.72 -4.64
N GLY A 102 -24.99 -7.77 -5.44
CA GLY A 102 -23.85 -8.66 -5.41
C GLY A 102 -22.89 -8.38 -6.57
N LEU A 103 -21.59 -8.37 -6.26
CA LEU A 103 -20.50 -8.28 -7.24
C LEU A 103 -19.63 -9.52 -7.11
N LEU A 104 -19.31 -10.13 -8.24
CA LEU A 104 -18.35 -11.22 -8.38
C LEU A 104 -17.06 -10.68 -8.97
N LEU A 105 -15.98 -10.78 -8.21
CA LEU A 105 -14.70 -10.14 -8.51
C LEU A 105 -13.59 -11.20 -8.64
N TRP A 106 -12.66 -10.97 -9.57
CA TRP A 106 -11.50 -11.83 -9.78
C TRP A 106 -10.21 -11.00 -9.90
N PRO A 107 -9.07 -11.48 -9.38
CA PRO A 107 -8.87 -12.71 -8.59
C PRO A 107 -9.26 -12.58 -7.11
N VAL A 108 -9.30 -13.72 -6.41
CA VAL A 108 -9.37 -13.75 -4.93
C VAL A 108 -8.00 -13.42 -4.36
N ALA A 109 -7.90 -12.28 -3.69
CA ALA A 109 -6.67 -11.81 -3.07
C ALA A 109 -6.21 -12.71 -1.91
N VAL A 110 -4.91 -12.72 -1.67
CA VAL A 110 -4.31 -13.33 -0.47
C VAL A 110 -4.56 -12.44 0.75
N CYS A 111 -4.34 -11.13 0.60
CA CYS A 111 -4.62 -10.10 1.59
C CYS A 111 -4.67 -8.72 0.92
N ASP A 112 -5.01 -7.67 1.67
CA ASP A 112 -4.75 -6.30 1.27
C ASP A 112 -3.37 -5.80 1.74
N LEU A 113 -2.93 -4.69 1.18
CA LEU A 113 -1.63 -4.09 1.47
C LEU A 113 -1.53 -3.59 2.92
N GLY A 114 -2.65 -3.26 3.57
CA GLY A 114 -2.67 -2.89 4.99
C GLY A 114 -2.27 -4.05 5.89
N VAL A 115 -2.93 -5.20 5.70
CA VAL A 115 -2.57 -6.45 6.39
C VAL A 115 -1.12 -6.85 6.09
N PHE A 116 -0.68 -6.71 4.84
CA PHE A 116 0.70 -6.99 4.47
C PHE A 116 1.72 -6.10 5.21
N PHE A 117 1.41 -4.80 5.39
CA PHE A 117 2.29 -3.91 6.16
C PHE A 117 2.36 -4.28 7.63
N GLU A 118 1.24 -4.65 8.25
CA GLU A 118 1.22 -5.13 9.64
C GLU A 118 2.06 -6.40 9.81
N ASP A 119 1.92 -7.36 8.88
CA ASP A 119 2.75 -8.57 8.84
C ASP A 119 4.23 -8.23 8.69
N PHE A 120 4.55 -7.31 7.78
CA PHE A 120 5.93 -6.92 7.51
C PHE A 120 6.59 -6.23 8.70
N GLU A 121 5.88 -5.32 9.38
CA GLU A 121 6.35 -4.67 10.60
C GLU A 121 6.59 -5.69 11.72
N LEU A 122 5.63 -6.62 11.93
CA LEU A 122 5.75 -7.68 12.92
C LEU A 122 6.94 -8.62 12.64
N PHE A 123 7.14 -8.99 11.38
CA PHE A 123 8.28 -9.80 10.94
C PHE A 123 9.61 -9.08 11.21
N THR A 124 9.68 -7.79 10.90
CA THR A 124 10.87 -6.95 11.10
C THR A 124 11.24 -6.85 12.58
N PHE A 125 10.26 -6.54 13.43
CA PHE A 125 10.44 -6.37 14.87
C PHE A 125 11.04 -7.62 15.51
N LYS A 126 10.47 -8.81 15.22
CA LYS A 126 10.97 -10.08 15.77
C LYS A 126 12.38 -10.44 15.30
N TYR A 127 12.73 -10.14 14.05
CA TYR A 127 14.05 -10.47 13.51
C TYR A 127 15.15 -9.57 14.10
N LEU A 128 14.83 -8.30 14.38
CA LEU A 128 15.78 -7.34 14.96
C LEU A 128 15.98 -7.52 16.47
N GLU A 129 14.96 -7.93 17.22
CA GLU A 129 15.07 -8.10 18.67
C GLU A 129 15.64 -9.47 19.10
N GLY A 130 15.91 -10.38 18.16
CA GLY A 130 16.55 -11.67 18.45
C GLY A 130 15.78 -12.54 19.46
N SER A 131 14.51 -12.24 19.71
CA SER A 131 13.73 -12.92 20.74
C SER A 131 13.26 -14.28 20.22
N GLU A 132 13.93 -15.36 20.64
CA GLU A 132 13.36 -16.70 20.64
C GLU A 132 12.20 -16.73 21.65
N SER A 133 11.00 -16.35 21.21
CA SER A 133 9.81 -16.55 22.02
C SER A 133 9.00 -17.71 21.46
N GLU A 134 9.04 -18.83 22.18
CA GLU A 134 8.36 -20.12 21.91
C GLU A 134 6.82 -20.07 21.88
N LYS A 135 6.20 -18.89 21.90
CA LYS A 135 4.74 -18.74 21.72
C LYS A 135 4.45 -18.21 20.32
N LEU A 136 4.63 -19.07 19.34
CA LEU A 136 4.18 -18.83 17.97
C LEU A 136 2.66 -19.01 17.93
N GLY A 137 1.92 -17.95 18.27
CA GLY A 137 0.47 -17.92 18.13
C GLY A 137 0.05 -18.08 16.66
N SER A 138 -1.20 -18.49 16.46
CA SER A 138 -1.83 -18.67 15.14
C SER A 138 -1.65 -17.49 14.17
N HIS A 139 -1.53 -16.27 14.71
CA HIS A 139 -1.33 -15.06 13.91
C HIS A 139 -0.01 -15.06 13.13
N PHE A 140 1.10 -15.56 13.72
CA PHE A 140 2.39 -15.62 13.03
C PHE A 140 2.40 -16.69 11.93
N GLN A 141 1.72 -17.82 12.16
CA GLN A 141 1.55 -18.84 11.11
C GLN A 141 0.76 -18.28 9.94
N GLY A 142 -0.34 -17.55 10.21
CA GLY A 142 -1.13 -16.93 9.14
C GLY A 142 -0.33 -15.92 8.30
N MET A 143 0.61 -15.19 8.91
CA MET A 143 1.56 -14.34 8.18
C MET A 143 2.50 -15.16 7.28
N LEU A 144 3.11 -16.23 7.81
CA LEU A 144 3.99 -17.10 7.02
C LEU A 144 3.24 -17.72 5.83
N ASP A 145 2.01 -18.18 6.04
CA ASP A 145 1.17 -18.74 4.99
C ASP A 145 0.85 -17.71 3.89
N ARG A 146 0.65 -16.44 4.25
CA ARG A 146 0.46 -15.35 3.29
C ARG A 146 1.75 -15.05 2.53
N PHE A 147 2.89 -15.00 3.22
CA PHE A 147 4.19 -14.80 2.56
C PHE A 147 4.50 -15.94 1.58
N ASP A 148 4.20 -17.18 1.93
CA ASP A 148 4.37 -18.32 1.03
C ASP A 148 3.44 -18.23 -0.20
N GLN A 149 2.15 -17.92 -0.01
CA GLN A 149 1.19 -17.69 -1.10
C GLN A 149 1.60 -16.53 -2.01
N LEU A 150 2.25 -15.51 -1.45
CA LEU A 150 2.82 -14.39 -2.19
C LEU A 150 4.25 -14.68 -2.67
N SER A 151 4.82 -15.88 -2.49
CA SER A 151 6.20 -16.21 -2.88
C SER A 151 7.28 -15.27 -2.29
N ILE A 152 7.04 -14.75 -1.08
CA ILE A 152 7.95 -13.88 -0.33
C ILE A 152 8.85 -14.76 0.54
N GLY A 153 10.12 -14.88 0.15
CA GLY A 153 11.11 -15.64 0.91
C GLY A 153 11.34 -15.06 2.31
N THR A 154 11.16 -15.89 3.34
CA THR A 154 11.34 -15.56 4.76
C THR A 154 12.79 -15.66 5.24
N THR A 155 13.69 -16.19 4.40
CA THR A 155 15.08 -16.44 4.74
C THR A 155 15.94 -15.18 4.58
N ARG A 156 16.16 -14.50 5.71
CA ARG A 156 16.99 -13.31 5.95
C ARG A 156 16.43 -12.03 5.31
N TYR A 157 16.22 -11.02 6.15
CA TYR A 157 15.95 -9.65 5.76
C TYR A 157 16.97 -9.22 4.70
N GLY A 158 16.57 -9.17 3.43
CA GLY A 158 17.57 -9.16 2.39
C GLY A 158 17.03 -8.67 1.07
N ASN A 159 17.02 -7.34 0.87
CA ASN A 159 16.81 -6.64 -0.41
C ASN A 159 15.49 -6.93 -1.17
N ARG A 160 14.87 -8.10 -1.03
CA ARG A 160 13.71 -8.60 -1.78
C ARG A 160 12.42 -7.95 -1.32
N SER A 161 12.22 -7.74 -0.02
CA SER A 161 11.02 -7.06 0.49
C SER A 161 10.96 -5.60 0.06
N ILE A 162 12.10 -4.88 0.06
CA ILE A 162 12.19 -3.52 -0.47
C ILE A 162 11.96 -3.50 -1.98
N SER A 163 12.55 -4.47 -2.71
CA SER A 163 12.32 -4.60 -4.15
C SER A 163 10.84 -4.85 -4.46
N LEU A 164 10.16 -5.68 -3.68
CA LEU A 164 8.72 -5.94 -3.79
C LEU A 164 7.92 -4.67 -3.51
N LEU A 165 8.25 -3.93 -2.46
CA LEU A 165 7.61 -2.66 -2.13
C LEU A 165 7.78 -1.62 -3.24
N LEU A 166 9.00 -1.43 -3.76
CA LEU A 166 9.30 -0.56 -4.90
C LEU A 166 8.52 -0.98 -6.16
N GLN A 167 8.44 -2.28 -6.43
CA GLN A 167 7.72 -2.83 -7.58
C GLN A 167 6.20 -2.67 -7.43
N CYS A 168 5.65 -2.94 -6.25
CA CYS A 168 4.24 -2.67 -5.95
C CYS A 168 3.90 -1.20 -6.16
N PHE A 169 4.80 -0.29 -5.77
CA PHE A 169 4.58 1.13 -5.97
C PHE A 169 4.56 1.53 -7.46
N GLY A 170 5.47 0.98 -8.28
CA GLY A 170 5.45 1.17 -9.74
C GLY A 170 4.18 0.63 -10.40
N CYS A 171 3.76 -0.59 -10.06
CA CYS A 171 2.51 -1.20 -10.54
C CYS A 171 1.27 -0.36 -10.16
N LEU A 172 1.27 0.19 -8.95
CA LEU A 172 0.19 1.04 -8.47
C LEU A 172 0.15 2.37 -9.20
N ALA A 173 1.30 3.01 -9.43
CA ALA A 173 1.38 4.21 -10.26
C ALA A 173 0.85 3.96 -11.67
N GLN A 174 1.15 2.79 -12.26
CA GLN A 174 0.62 2.39 -13.57
C GLN A 174 -0.90 2.21 -13.56
N ALA A 175 -1.45 1.60 -12.50
CA ALA A 175 -2.90 1.47 -12.34
C ALA A 175 -3.58 2.84 -12.24
N VAL A 176 -3.02 3.77 -11.47
CA VAL A 176 -3.55 5.13 -11.30
C VAL A 176 -3.44 5.93 -12.60
N ALA A 177 -2.32 5.82 -13.33
CA ALA A 177 -2.16 6.44 -14.64
C ALA A 177 -3.22 5.93 -15.63
N TYR A 178 -3.47 4.62 -15.65
CA TYR A 178 -4.54 4.05 -16.46
C TYR A 178 -5.91 4.66 -16.09
N LEU A 179 -6.26 4.71 -14.80
CA LEU A 179 -7.52 5.34 -14.35
C LEU A 179 -7.64 6.79 -14.82
N HIS A 180 -6.58 7.57 -14.65
CA HIS A 180 -6.57 8.99 -15.00
C HIS A 180 -6.72 9.21 -16.52
N ASN A 181 -6.15 8.33 -17.34
CA ASN A 181 -6.33 8.31 -18.79
C ASN A 181 -7.75 7.94 -19.20
N GLU A 182 -8.38 6.98 -18.50
CA GLU A 182 -9.80 6.64 -18.64
C GLU A 182 -10.74 7.68 -18.00
N ARG A 183 -10.22 8.85 -17.62
CA ARG A 183 -10.97 9.95 -16.99
C ARG A 183 -11.71 9.50 -15.72
N ILE A 184 -11.09 8.63 -14.93
CA ILE A 184 -11.61 8.13 -13.67
C ILE A 184 -10.67 8.55 -12.54
N ARG A 185 -11.23 9.13 -11.47
CA ARG A 185 -10.54 9.32 -10.18
C ARG A 185 -10.97 8.24 -9.20
N HIS A 186 -10.03 7.70 -8.43
CA HIS A 186 -10.33 6.65 -7.47
C HIS A 186 -11.01 7.19 -6.22
N LYS A 187 -10.50 8.30 -5.64
CA LYS A 187 -10.99 9.02 -4.44
C LYS A 187 -10.88 8.32 -3.08
N ASP A 188 -10.60 7.01 -3.04
CA ASP A 188 -10.34 6.30 -1.77
C ASP A 188 -9.10 5.39 -1.89
N LEU A 189 -7.98 5.92 -2.39
CA LEU A 189 -6.72 5.17 -2.42
C LEU A 189 -6.17 5.03 -1.01
N LYS A 190 -6.05 3.78 -0.55
CA LYS A 190 -5.51 3.41 0.77
C LYS A 190 -5.04 1.95 0.73
N PRO A 191 -4.19 1.51 1.68
CA PRO A 191 -3.67 0.15 1.71
C PRO A 191 -4.75 -0.94 1.67
N SER A 192 -5.87 -0.76 2.37
CA SER A 192 -6.96 -1.73 2.39
C SER A 192 -7.69 -1.88 1.04
N ASN A 193 -7.49 -0.95 0.11
CA ASN A 193 -8.07 -0.97 -1.23
C ASN A 193 -7.06 -1.43 -2.29
N ILE A 194 -5.88 -1.90 -1.87
CA ILE A 194 -4.84 -2.47 -2.73
C ILE A 194 -4.70 -3.94 -2.34
N LEU A 195 -5.25 -4.80 -3.18
CA LEU A 195 -5.24 -6.25 -2.96
C LEU A 195 -3.95 -6.85 -3.49
N LEU A 196 -3.38 -7.82 -2.76
CA LEU A 196 -2.21 -8.59 -3.15
C LEU A 196 -2.63 -9.99 -3.58
N TYR A 197 -2.15 -10.40 -4.74
CA TYR A 197 -2.31 -11.73 -5.29
C TYR A 197 -0.95 -12.25 -5.76
N HIS A 198 -0.85 -13.56 -6.03
CA HIS A 198 0.42 -14.21 -6.36
C HIS A 198 1.13 -13.64 -7.61
N ASP A 199 0.40 -12.92 -8.48
CA ASP A 199 0.89 -12.37 -9.75
C ASP A 199 0.98 -10.83 -9.73
N GLY A 200 0.75 -10.22 -8.55
CA GLY A 200 0.88 -8.79 -8.33
C GLY A 200 -0.32 -8.19 -7.61
N LEU A 201 -0.39 -6.85 -7.65
CA LEU A 201 -1.47 -6.11 -6.99
C LEU A 201 -2.68 -5.90 -7.90
N ARG A 202 -3.84 -5.69 -7.25
CA ARG A 202 -5.10 -5.26 -7.85
C ARG A 202 -5.71 -4.12 -7.04
N LEU A 203 -6.00 -3.01 -7.69
CA LEU A 203 -6.76 -1.92 -7.11
C LEU A 203 -8.25 -2.29 -7.05
N THR A 204 -8.92 -2.01 -5.94
CA THR A 204 -10.33 -2.35 -5.69
C THR A 204 -11.10 -1.21 -5.03
N ASP A 205 -12.40 -1.41 -4.85
CA ASP A 205 -13.35 -0.52 -4.17
C ASP A 205 -13.60 0.82 -4.88
N PHE A 206 -14.19 0.73 -6.07
CA PHE A 206 -14.53 1.88 -6.91
C PHE A 206 -15.84 2.58 -6.50
N GLY A 207 -16.32 2.34 -5.27
CA GLY A 207 -17.60 2.88 -4.78
C GLY A 207 -17.61 4.40 -4.62
N THR A 208 -16.44 5.02 -4.40
CA THR A 208 -16.26 6.47 -4.31
C THR A 208 -15.75 7.09 -5.61
N SER A 209 -15.31 6.26 -6.57
CA SER A 209 -14.69 6.72 -7.81
C SER A 209 -15.62 7.57 -8.64
N THR A 210 -15.05 8.47 -9.45
CA THR A 210 -15.82 9.40 -10.27
C THR A 210 -15.28 9.44 -11.69
N ASP A 211 -16.17 9.18 -12.64
CA ASP A 211 -15.96 9.39 -14.06
C ASP A 211 -16.18 10.87 -14.38
N PHE A 212 -15.16 11.51 -14.93
CA PHE A 212 -15.17 12.92 -15.33
C PHE A 212 -15.06 13.08 -16.85
N SER A 213 -15.35 12.03 -17.64
CA SER A 213 -15.33 12.08 -19.11
C SER A 213 -16.24 13.17 -19.69
N ALA A 214 -17.34 13.49 -18.99
CA ALA A 214 -18.28 14.54 -19.39
C ALA A 214 -17.89 15.95 -18.91
N LEU A 215 -16.80 16.10 -18.14
CA LEU A 215 -16.34 17.36 -17.58
C LEU A 215 -15.12 17.89 -18.34
N THR A 216 -15.05 19.20 -18.55
CA THR A 216 -13.90 19.87 -19.17
C THR A 216 -12.66 19.86 -18.28
N VAL A 217 -12.84 19.70 -16.97
CA VAL A 217 -11.78 19.59 -15.97
C VAL A 217 -12.07 18.45 -15.00
N SER A 218 -11.03 17.84 -14.43
CA SER A 218 -11.20 16.79 -13.41
C SER A 218 -11.68 17.33 -12.06
N VAL A 219 -11.95 18.63 -11.94
CA VAL A 219 -12.27 19.32 -10.70
C VAL A 219 -13.74 19.12 -10.35
N THR A 220 -14.01 18.70 -9.12
CA THR A 220 -15.39 18.63 -8.58
C THR A 220 -15.49 19.46 -7.31
N ASP A 221 -16.60 20.17 -7.14
CA ASP A 221 -16.93 20.86 -5.89
C ASP A 221 -17.48 19.89 -4.83
N ASN A 222 -17.12 20.19 -3.58
CA ASN A 222 -17.61 19.82 -2.24
C ASN A 222 -18.56 18.60 -2.08
N GLY A 223 -18.23 17.74 -1.11
CA GLY A 223 -19.03 16.58 -0.68
C GLY A 223 -18.32 15.22 -0.84
N GLU A 224 -16.99 15.21 -0.76
CA GLU A 224 -16.18 14.05 -1.13
C GLU A 224 -16.35 12.87 -0.17
N ARG A 225 -16.49 11.68 -0.76
CA ARG A 225 -16.56 10.41 -0.04
C ARG A 225 -15.20 9.75 -0.12
N GLY A 226 -14.72 9.26 1.01
CA GLY A 226 -13.47 8.52 1.15
C GLY A 226 -13.06 8.45 2.61
N THR A 227 -11.82 8.04 2.87
CA THR A 227 -11.31 7.84 4.22
C THR A 227 -10.49 9.07 4.68
N PRO A 228 -10.97 9.86 5.66
CA PRO A 228 -10.39 11.17 5.99
C PRO A 228 -8.88 11.19 6.28
N LYS A 229 -8.35 10.09 6.84
CA LYS A 229 -6.92 9.94 7.12
C LYS A 229 -6.03 10.08 5.87
N TYR A 230 -6.53 9.70 4.70
CA TYR A 230 -5.79 9.70 3.43
C TYR A 230 -6.14 10.89 2.54
N PHE A 231 -6.90 11.86 3.05
CA PHE A 231 -7.30 13.03 2.27
C PHE A 231 -6.12 13.95 2.02
N ALA A 232 -6.02 14.42 0.78
CA ALA A 232 -5.15 15.52 0.44
C ALA A 232 -5.56 16.80 1.19
N PRO A 233 -4.62 17.74 1.47
CA PRO A 233 -4.92 18.98 2.18
C PRO A 233 -6.10 19.75 1.58
N GLU A 234 -6.19 19.85 0.26
CA GLU A 234 -7.28 20.52 -0.45
C GLU A 234 -8.61 19.77 -0.28
N VAL A 235 -8.60 18.44 -0.19
CA VAL A 235 -9.81 17.64 0.05
C VAL A 235 -10.29 17.84 1.48
N ALA A 236 -9.37 17.78 2.46
CA ALA A 236 -9.68 18.01 3.87
C ALA A 236 -10.17 19.44 4.14
N ALA A 237 -9.69 20.41 3.36
CA ALA A 237 -10.12 21.81 3.42
C ALA A 237 -11.40 22.10 2.62
N PHE A 238 -12.06 21.07 2.05
CA PHE A 238 -13.23 21.24 1.16
C PHE A 238 -12.98 22.24 0.03
N GLN A 239 -11.78 22.20 -0.54
CA GLN A 239 -11.39 23.00 -1.71
C GLN A 239 -11.58 22.18 -3.00
N PRO A 240 -11.68 22.87 -4.15
CA PRO A 240 -11.72 22.20 -5.44
C PRO A 240 -10.49 21.30 -5.63
N ASN A 241 -10.72 20.06 -6.03
CA ASN A 241 -9.66 19.06 -6.15
C ASN A 241 -9.81 18.19 -7.40
N GLY A 242 -8.71 17.58 -7.84
CA GLY A 242 -8.62 16.84 -9.10
C GLY A 242 -7.83 15.53 -8.97
N ARG A 243 -7.15 15.14 -10.05
CA ARG A 243 -6.29 13.94 -10.10
C ARG A 243 -5.16 13.97 -9.06
N ALA A 244 -4.68 15.16 -8.71
CA ALA A 244 -3.61 15.37 -7.73
C ALA A 244 -3.98 14.88 -6.30
N ALA A 245 -5.27 14.76 -5.99
CA ALA A 245 -5.72 14.20 -4.71
C ALA A 245 -5.44 12.69 -4.63
N ASP A 246 -5.67 11.93 -5.71
CA ASP A 246 -5.31 10.51 -5.78
C ASP A 246 -3.78 10.33 -5.61
N ILE A 247 -2.97 11.23 -6.19
CA ILE A 247 -1.51 11.21 -6.06
C ILE A 247 -1.06 11.43 -4.62
N PHE A 248 -1.69 12.35 -3.90
CA PHE A 248 -1.41 12.56 -2.48
C PHE A 248 -1.72 11.30 -1.65
N SER A 249 -2.91 10.73 -1.83
CA SER A 249 -3.34 9.52 -1.11
C SER A 249 -2.41 8.32 -1.39
N LEU A 250 -1.81 8.27 -2.59
CA LEU A 250 -0.79 7.29 -2.94
C LEU A 250 0.51 7.46 -2.14
N GLY A 251 0.94 8.68 -1.81
CA GLY A 251 2.20 8.93 -1.11
C GLY A 251 2.15 8.69 0.41
N ASP A 252 1.00 8.94 1.04
CA ASP A 252 0.88 9.09 2.50
C ASP A 252 1.37 7.87 3.30
N LYS A 253 0.82 6.68 3.02
CA LYS A 253 1.22 5.47 3.78
C LYS A 253 2.61 4.97 3.41
N TRP A 254 3.07 5.19 2.18
CA TRP A 254 4.37 4.71 1.73
C TRP A 254 5.53 5.47 2.37
N CYS A 255 5.36 6.76 2.68
CA CYS A 255 6.40 7.59 3.31
C CYS A 255 6.92 7.02 4.64
N GLY A 256 6.02 6.50 5.49
CA GLY A 256 6.38 5.96 6.81
C GLY A 256 7.16 4.65 6.73
N LEU A 257 6.85 3.80 5.74
CA LEU A 257 7.45 2.48 5.58
C LEU A 257 8.90 2.54 5.06
N ILE A 258 9.19 3.57 4.26
CA ILE A 258 10.47 3.71 3.55
C ILE A 258 11.52 4.45 4.39
N ALA A 259 11.09 5.20 5.40
CA ALA A 259 11.97 5.97 6.29
C ALA A 259 12.98 5.11 7.09
N GLY A 260 12.81 3.78 7.11
CA GLY A 260 13.68 2.83 7.82
C GLY A 260 14.60 1.97 6.94
N VAL A 261 14.66 2.15 5.61
CA VAL A 261 15.35 1.21 4.72
C VAL A 261 16.35 1.86 3.76
N GLU A 262 17.42 1.11 3.46
CA GLU A 262 18.62 1.30 2.60
C GLU A 262 18.68 2.44 1.54
N PRO A 263 19.86 2.80 1.00
CA PRO A 263 20.08 3.96 0.10
C PRO A 263 19.21 4.05 -1.17
N LEU A 264 18.71 2.93 -1.70
CA LEU A 264 17.79 2.91 -2.85
C LEU A 264 16.44 3.60 -2.57
N ALA A 265 16.05 3.69 -1.30
CA ALA A 265 14.82 4.33 -0.87
C ALA A 265 14.87 5.87 -0.92
N VAL A 266 16.04 6.49 -1.09
CA VAL A 266 16.17 7.96 -1.10
C VAL A 266 15.44 8.60 -2.28
N HIS A 267 15.52 8.00 -3.48
CA HIS A 267 14.82 8.50 -4.66
C HIS A 267 13.31 8.28 -4.55
N LEU A 268 12.88 7.10 -4.10
CA LEU A 268 11.46 6.85 -3.84
C LEU A 268 10.90 7.80 -2.77
N LEU A 269 11.69 8.08 -1.73
CA LEU A 269 11.33 9.04 -0.69
C LEU A 269 11.22 10.47 -1.24
N ALA A 270 12.05 10.85 -2.21
CA ALA A 270 11.93 12.14 -2.90
C ALA A 270 10.64 12.23 -3.72
N GLU A 271 10.32 11.19 -4.49
CA GLU A 271 9.04 11.11 -5.22
C GLU A 271 7.84 11.19 -4.26
N ILE A 272 7.86 10.43 -3.17
CA ILE A 272 6.79 10.46 -2.17
C ILE A 272 6.66 11.84 -1.53
N LYS A 273 7.77 12.53 -1.23
CA LYS A 273 7.73 13.92 -0.75
C LYS A 273 7.07 14.87 -1.74
N LEU A 274 7.31 14.68 -3.05
CA LEU A 274 6.65 15.47 -4.09
C LEU A 274 5.15 15.14 -4.16
N MET A 275 4.75 13.87 -4.01
CA MET A 275 3.33 13.49 -3.92
C MET A 275 2.63 14.12 -2.71
N LEU A 276 3.36 14.27 -1.61
CA LEU A 276 2.88 14.88 -0.38
C LEU A 276 3.03 16.41 -0.34
N ALA A 277 3.34 17.05 -1.47
CA ALA A 277 3.37 18.50 -1.56
C ALA A 277 2.00 19.09 -1.19
N ILE A 278 2.02 20.15 -0.37
CA ILE A 278 0.79 20.83 0.04
C ILE A 278 0.09 21.41 -1.19
N GLU A 279 0.85 22.06 -2.07
CA GLU A 279 0.31 22.61 -3.32
C GLU A 279 0.03 21.51 -4.35
N PRO A 280 -1.23 21.29 -4.77
CA PRO A 280 -1.60 20.20 -5.68
C PRO A 280 -0.90 20.27 -7.04
N GLU A 281 -0.64 21.47 -7.56
CA GLU A 281 0.01 21.70 -8.84
C GLU A 281 1.49 21.31 -8.87
N LYS A 282 2.13 21.16 -7.70
CA LYS A 282 3.52 20.69 -7.59
C LYS A 282 3.62 19.16 -7.55
N ARG A 283 2.49 18.45 -7.39
CA ARG A 283 2.48 16.99 -7.36
C ARG A 283 2.65 16.44 -8.77
N PRO A 284 3.46 15.38 -8.96
CA PRO A 284 3.63 14.76 -10.26
C PRO A 284 2.34 14.10 -10.74
N ALA A 285 2.11 14.08 -12.04
CA ALA A 285 1.07 13.26 -12.64
C ALA A 285 1.41 11.76 -12.47
N ALA A 286 0.40 10.90 -12.50
CA ALA A 286 0.61 9.46 -12.37
C ALA A 286 1.53 8.90 -13.47
N GLU A 287 1.46 9.44 -14.69
CA GLU A 287 2.33 9.10 -15.81
C GLU A 287 3.80 9.43 -15.53
N GLN A 288 4.06 10.59 -14.92
CA GLN A 288 5.42 11.00 -14.51
C GLN A 288 5.97 10.06 -13.44
N LEU A 289 5.11 9.63 -12.49
CA LEU A 289 5.49 8.62 -11.51
C LEU A 289 5.84 7.28 -12.14
N VAL A 290 5.11 6.83 -13.16
CA VAL A 290 5.46 5.62 -13.89
C VAL A 290 6.85 5.74 -14.51
N GLU A 291 7.17 6.87 -15.13
CA GLU A 291 8.50 7.12 -15.71
C GLU A 291 9.62 7.08 -14.66
N HIS A 292 9.46 7.83 -13.56
CA HIS A 292 10.46 7.92 -12.49
C HIS A 292 10.66 6.56 -11.78
N LEU A 293 9.57 5.84 -11.52
CA LEU A 293 9.60 4.55 -10.82
C LEU A 293 10.06 3.40 -11.71
N THR A 294 9.84 3.48 -13.03
CA THR A 294 10.41 2.51 -13.99
C THR A 294 11.94 2.56 -13.95
N VAL A 295 12.52 3.76 -13.90
CA VAL A 295 13.97 3.96 -13.77
C VAL A 295 14.50 3.35 -12.45
N ILE A 296 13.76 3.53 -11.35
CA ILE A 296 14.14 3.03 -10.02
C ILE A 296 14.03 1.50 -9.92
N THR A 297 12.99 0.90 -10.51
CA THR A 297 12.72 -0.55 -10.43
C THR A 297 13.54 -1.39 -11.42
N CYS A 298 14.06 -0.79 -12.50
CA CYS A 298 14.93 -1.45 -13.48
C CYS A 298 16.42 -1.54 -13.06
N PHE A 299 16.79 -1.05 -11.87
CA PHE A 299 18.18 -0.84 -11.43
C PHE A 299 19.01 -2.11 -11.11
N LYS A 300 18.56 -3.32 -11.48
CA LYS A 300 19.39 -4.57 -11.44
C LYS A 300 19.24 -5.42 -12.71
N PRO A 301 20.00 -5.13 -13.79
CA PRO A 301 20.04 -5.95 -15.01
C PRO A 301 20.56 -7.38 -14.78
N SER A 302 21.35 -7.60 -13.73
CA SER A 302 22.07 -8.86 -13.44
C SER A 302 21.30 -9.84 -12.56
N ARG A 303 20.06 -9.54 -12.15
CA ARG A 303 19.16 -10.48 -11.43
C ARG A 303 17.93 -10.84 -12.23
N ARG A 304 18.09 -11.12 -13.53
CA ARG A 304 17.12 -11.93 -14.27
C ARG A 304 16.88 -13.23 -13.50
N PRO A 305 15.66 -13.61 -13.10
CA PRO A 305 15.36 -14.99 -12.79
C PRO A 305 15.54 -15.78 -14.09
N SER A 306 16.48 -16.71 -14.12
CA SER A 306 16.52 -17.71 -15.19
C SER A 306 15.22 -18.50 -15.14
N THR A 307 14.76 -18.94 -16.30
CA THR A 307 13.47 -19.55 -16.63
C THR A 307 13.16 -20.89 -15.95
N ARG A 308 13.68 -21.16 -14.75
CA ARG A 308 13.34 -22.36 -13.96
C ARG A 308 13.22 -22.02 -12.47
N GLY A 309 11.99 -21.93 -11.99
CA GLY A 309 11.66 -22.20 -10.59
C GLY A 309 11.48 -21.02 -9.62
N THR A 310 11.46 -19.77 -10.08
CA THR A 310 10.98 -18.63 -9.25
C THR A 310 9.83 -17.98 -9.98
N ALA A 311 8.61 -18.25 -9.52
CA ALA A 311 7.40 -17.59 -10.00
C ALA A 311 7.64 -16.08 -9.94
N VAL A 312 7.54 -15.45 -11.10
CA VAL A 312 7.52 -14.00 -11.20
C VAL A 312 6.24 -13.59 -10.49
N LEU A 313 6.37 -12.99 -9.31
CA LEU A 313 5.30 -12.40 -8.47
C LEU A 313 4.51 -11.28 -9.20
N PHE A 314 4.65 -11.18 -10.53
CA PHE A 314 4.39 -9.99 -11.33
C PHE A 314 3.93 -10.37 -12.74
N GLY A 315 2.86 -9.73 -13.20
CA GLY A 315 2.34 -9.88 -14.55
C GLY A 315 3.21 -9.28 -15.67
N PRO A 316 2.82 -9.50 -16.93
CA PRO A 316 3.58 -9.13 -18.13
C PRO A 316 3.74 -7.62 -18.39
N CYS A 317 3.12 -6.74 -17.60
CA CYS A 317 3.21 -5.27 -17.76
C CYS A 317 4.62 -4.73 -17.49
N CYS A 318 5.37 -5.35 -16.57
CA CYS A 318 6.72 -4.94 -16.19
C CYS A 318 7.78 -5.28 -17.26
N THR A 319 7.44 -6.14 -18.23
CA THR A 319 8.39 -6.60 -19.28
C THR A 319 8.47 -5.63 -20.46
N LYS A 320 7.40 -4.87 -20.75
CA LYS A 320 7.31 -3.97 -21.93
C LYS A 320 7.99 -2.61 -21.74
N ALA A 321 8.18 -2.14 -20.51
CA ALA A 321 8.76 -0.81 -20.24
C ALA A 321 10.28 -0.71 -20.49
N ILE A 322 10.96 -1.84 -20.70
CA ILE A 322 12.44 -1.94 -20.68
C ILE A 322 13.09 -1.62 -22.04
N THR A 323 12.36 -1.71 -23.16
CA THR A 323 12.95 -1.55 -24.50
C THR A 323 13.36 -0.13 -24.88
N THR A 324 13.00 0.89 -24.08
CA THR A 324 13.20 2.31 -24.44
C THR A 324 14.46 2.95 -23.80
N LEU A 325 15.19 2.24 -22.94
CA LEU A 325 16.20 2.82 -22.03
C LEU A 325 17.66 2.71 -22.53
N SER A 326 17.96 3.13 -23.76
CA SER A 326 19.37 3.27 -24.21
C SER A 326 19.98 4.64 -23.84
N SER A 327 19.16 5.66 -23.59
CA SER A 327 19.59 7.02 -23.22
C SER A 327 19.82 7.24 -21.71
N ALA A 328 19.24 6.40 -20.84
CA ALA A 328 19.28 6.59 -19.39
C ALA A 328 20.62 6.22 -18.73
N ALA A 329 21.50 5.48 -19.42
CA ALA A 329 22.77 5.00 -18.87
C ALA A 329 23.75 6.12 -18.47
N VAL A 330 23.69 7.27 -19.15
CA VAL A 330 24.60 8.42 -18.90
C VAL A 330 24.18 9.21 -17.64
N ALA A 331 22.88 9.27 -17.32
CA ALA A 331 22.39 9.93 -16.11
C ALA A 331 22.71 9.14 -14.83
N VAL A 332 22.86 7.81 -14.94
CA VAL A 332 23.13 6.88 -13.83
C VAL A 332 24.50 7.08 -13.19
N ASP A 333 25.53 7.42 -13.97
CA ASP A 333 26.88 7.66 -13.42
C ASP A 333 26.99 8.98 -12.66
N GLY A 334 26.17 9.98 -13.00
CA GLY A 334 26.04 11.21 -12.22
C GLY A 334 25.38 10.96 -10.87
N LEU A 335 24.28 10.21 -10.86
CA LEU A 335 23.48 9.93 -9.66
C LEU A 335 24.20 9.01 -8.66
N LYS A 336 25.02 8.06 -9.14
CA LYS A 336 25.87 7.25 -8.24
C LYS A 336 26.85 8.10 -7.44
N LYS A 337 27.46 9.12 -8.08
CA LYS A 337 28.41 10.02 -7.41
C LYS A 337 27.73 10.90 -6.36
N GLU A 338 26.51 11.36 -6.64
CA GLU A 338 25.72 12.12 -5.65
C GLU A 338 25.29 11.24 -4.46
N LEU A 339 24.86 10.00 -4.70
CA LEU A 339 24.48 9.06 -3.64
C LEU A 339 25.67 8.71 -2.72
N GLU A 340 26.86 8.50 -3.30
CA GLU A 340 28.09 8.29 -2.54
C GLU A 340 28.44 9.52 -1.67
N SER A 341 28.26 10.73 -2.20
CA SER A 341 28.48 11.97 -1.46
C SER A 341 27.51 12.11 -0.27
N VAL A 342 26.21 11.90 -0.50
CA VAL A 342 25.17 12.02 0.54
C VAL A 342 25.32 10.94 1.62
N THR A 343 25.67 9.72 1.24
CA THR A 343 25.90 8.62 2.20
C THR A 343 27.07 8.95 3.13
N LYS A 344 28.17 9.49 2.57
CA LYS A 344 29.35 9.90 3.32
C LYS A 344 29.05 11.07 4.28
N ALA A 345 28.23 12.01 3.86
CA ALA A 345 27.77 13.12 4.71
C ALA A 345 26.89 12.64 5.86
N LEU A 346 26.00 11.67 5.62
CA LEU A 346 25.13 11.09 6.64
C LEU A 346 25.91 10.27 7.68
N GLU A 347 26.92 9.52 7.27
CA GLU A 347 27.83 8.82 8.19
C GLU A 347 28.60 9.78 9.09
N LEU A 348 29.05 10.92 8.53
CA LEU A 348 29.72 11.97 9.29
C LEU A 348 28.77 12.59 10.33
N ALA A 349 27.56 12.99 9.91
CA ALA A 349 26.56 13.55 10.82
C ALA A 349 26.15 12.58 11.94
N ARG A 350 26.11 11.27 11.67
CA ARG A 350 25.85 10.23 12.69
C ARG A 350 27.00 10.10 13.70
N ARG A 351 28.26 10.27 13.28
CA ARG A 351 29.41 10.28 14.19
C ARG A 351 29.39 11.52 15.08
N ASP A 352 29.10 12.68 14.50
CA ASP A 352 29.02 13.94 15.24
C ASP A 352 27.89 13.93 16.27
N ALA A 353 26.73 13.38 15.90
CA ALA A 353 25.60 13.21 16.82
C ALA A 353 25.89 12.21 17.96
N LYS A 354 26.72 11.18 17.70
CA LYS A 354 27.17 10.23 18.73
C LYS A 354 28.12 10.91 19.72
N LEU A 355 29.12 11.65 19.21
CA LEU A 355 30.06 12.41 20.04
C LEU A 355 29.33 13.43 20.92
N ALA A 356 28.41 14.21 20.36
CA ALA A 356 27.61 15.17 21.13
C ALA A 356 26.75 14.52 22.23
N ARG A 357 26.27 13.29 22.01
CA ARG A 357 25.50 12.53 23.01
C ARG A 357 26.41 12.00 24.13
N ASP A 358 27.61 11.54 23.79
CA ASP A 358 28.59 11.07 24.75
C ASP A 358 29.10 12.23 25.64
N ASP A 359 29.36 13.42 25.05
CA ASP A 359 29.71 14.64 25.78
C ASP A 359 28.60 15.11 26.73
N ALA A 360 27.34 15.09 26.26
CA ALA A 360 26.18 15.45 27.08
C ALA A 360 26.00 14.50 28.28
N ASN A 361 26.28 13.20 28.09
CA ASN A 361 26.24 12.22 29.18
C ASN A 361 27.39 12.42 30.17
N ALA A 362 28.60 12.74 29.70
CA ALA A 362 29.74 13.06 30.57
C ALA A 362 29.45 14.28 31.46
N LEU A 363 28.88 15.35 30.88
CA LEU A 363 28.48 16.55 31.61
C LEU A 363 27.37 16.27 32.64
N ARG A 364 26.41 15.39 32.34
CA ARG A 364 25.38 14.96 33.30
C ARG A 364 25.99 14.23 34.50
N THR A 365 26.94 13.33 34.27
CA THR A 365 27.66 12.63 35.34
C THR A 365 28.44 13.61 36.21
N GLN A 366 29.16 14.55 35.59
CA GLN A 366 29.91 15.59 36.31
C GLN A 366 29.00 16.50 37.13
N ASN A 367 27.84 16.89 36.59
CA ASN A 367 26.85 17.68 37.32
C ASN A 367 26.24 16.90 38.49
N ALA A 368 25.98 15.59 38.33
CA ALA A 368 25.50 14.74 39.42
C ALA A 368 26.53 14.64 40.57
N GLU A 369 27.82 14.54 40.25
CA GLU A 369 28.89 14.57 41.25
C GLU A 369 28.98 15.91 41.99
N LEU A 370 28.84 17.04 41.27
CA LEU A 370 28.84 18.37 41.86
C LEU A 370 27.64 18.58 42.79
N VAL A 371 26.45 18.12 42.39
CA VAL A 371 25.24 18.17 43.23
C VAL A 371 25.42 17.34 44.50
N ASN A 372 26.02 16.15 44.41
CA ASN A 372 26.32 15.33 45.59
C ASN A 372 27.33 16.00 46.54
N LYS A 373 28.39 16.63 46.02
CA LYS A 373 29.36 17.39 46.82
C LYS A 373 28.74 18.60 47.52
N LEU A 374 27.85 19.31 46.83
CA LEU A 374 27.08 20.42 47.41
C LEU A 374 26.16 19.95 48.54
N ALA A 375 25.48 18.81 48.36
CA ALA A 375 24.65 18.22 49.39
C ALA A 375 25.46 17.83 50.64
N GLN A 376 26.62 17.19 50.47
CA GLN A 376 27.51 16.83 51.59
C GLN A 376 28.03 18.05 52.35
N THR A 377 28.37 19.12 51.62
CA THR A 377 28.87 20.36 52.23
C THR A 377 27.77 21.08 53.00
N ARG A 378 26.53 21.03 52.51
CA ARG A 378 25.35 21.57 53.21
C ARG A 378 25.06 20.80 54.49
N THR A 379 25.07 19.46 54.45
CA THR A 379 24.90 18.63 55.65
C THR A 379 26.00 18.89 56.68
N TYR A 380 27.25 19.09 56.25
CA TYR A 380 28.35 19.43 57.14
C TYR A 380 28.17 20.81 57.79
N ALA A 381 27.73 21.81 57.02
CA ALA A 381 27.43 23.15 57.53
C ALA A 381 26.24 23.15 58.52
N ASP A 382 25.19 22.37 58.22
CA ASP A 382 24.02 22.23 59.10
C ASP A 382 24.41 21.56 60.44
N ASN A 383 25.26 20.52 60.40
CA ASN A 383 25.77 19.85 61.59
C ASN A 383 26.68 20.75 62.46
N LEU A 384 27.49 21.62 61.83
CA LEU A 384 28.27 22.65 62.51
C LEU A 384 27.36 23.70 63.16
N GLY A 385 26.29 24.11 62.48
CA GLY A 385 25.29 25.05 63.01
C GLY A 385 24.60 24.52 64.27
N SER A 386 24.20 23.24 64.27
CA SER A 386 23.58 22.61 65.46
C SER A 386 24.52 22.49 66.66
N ALA A 387 25.83 22.31 66.42
CA ALA A 387 26.83 22.23 67.49
C ALA A 387 27.08 23.59 68.19
N PHE A 388 26.72 24.72 67.55
CA PHE A 388 26.84 26.06 68.13
C PHE A 388 25.55 26.55 68.82
N THR A 389 24.43 25.83 68.71
CA THR A 389 23.16 26.17 69.36
C THR A 389 22.84 25.37 70.63
N GLU A 390 23.65 24.34 70.95
CA GLU A 390 23.48 23.50 72.15
C GLU A 390 24.54 23.74 73.25
N GLY A 391 25.38 24.78 73.13
CA GLY A 391 26.32 25.24 74.17
C GLY A 391 25.95 26.63 74.65
#